data_AF-A0A2D9CFG5-F1
#
_entry.id   AF-A0A2D9CFG5-F1
#
_cell.length_a   1.000
_cell.length_b   1.000
_cell.length_c   1.000
_cell.angle_alpha   90.00
_cell.angle_beta   90.00
_cell.angle_gamma   90.00
#
_symmetry.space_group_name_H-M   'P 1'
#
loop_
_entity.id
_entity.type
_entity.pdbx_description
1 polymer ?
#
loop_
_entity_poly.entity_id
_entity_poly.type
_entity_poly.pdbx_seq_one_letter_code
_entity_poly.pdbx_strand_id
1 'polypeptide(L)'
;MIVKSWKFPGFKATFPDWVAENTSKRAGSNHLWVHTQYGEAPAREGEWVSINLRGHLDIHSKKPEGWAKEMMAGAAFVVLMAAVFVIFLAM
;
A
#
# COMPACT_ATOMS: atom_id res chain seq x y z
N MET A 1 -3.53 -6.71 4.38
CA MET A 1 -2.38 -6.80 3.45
C MET A 1 -2.47 -5.66 2.46
N ILE A 2 -1.44 -4.82 2.41
CA ILE A 2 -1.41 -3.60 1.59
C ILE A 2 -0.79 -3.94 0.24
N VAL A 3 -1.51 -3.63 -0.82
CA VAL A 3 -1.13 -3.95 -2.20
C VAL A 3 -0.30 -2.81 -2.78
N LYS A 4 -0.80 -1.58 -2.63
CA LYS A 4 -0.14 -0.36 -3.11
C LYS A 4 -0.29 0.72 -2.04
N SER A 5 0.68 1.62 -2.00
CA SER A 5 0.63 2.82 -1.16
C SER A 5 1.17 4.01 -1.94
N TRP A 6 0.63 5.19 -1.63
CA TRP A 6 0.99 6.44 -2.27
C TRP A 6 0.98 7.57 -1.24
N LYS A 7 2.01 8.41 -1.27
CA LYS A 7 2.13 9.55 -0.36
C LYS A 7 1.43 10.75 -0.99
N PHE A 8 0.47 11.34 -0.29
CA PHE A 8 -0.25 12.52 -0.77
C PHE A 8 0.69 13.73 -0.85
N PRO A 9 1.02 14.25 -2.05
CA PRO A 9 1.94 15.36 -2.24
C PRO A 9 1.21 16.72 -2.24
N GLY A 10 -0.01 16.78 -1.72
CA GLY A 10 -0.91 17.90 -1.91
C GLY A 10 -1.56 17.91 -3.31
N PHE A 11 -2.30 18.96 -3.63
CA PHE A 11 -2.98 19.13 -4.93
C PHE A 11 -2.07 19.62 -6.06
N LYS A 12 -0.76 19.38 -5.95
CA LYS A 12 0.28 19.86 -6.89
C LYS A 12 0.67 18.83 -7.94
N ALA A 13 0.23 17.58 -7.79
CA ALA A 13 0.59 16.47 -8.67
C ALA A 13 -0.64 15.71 -9.15
N THR A 14 -0.49 14.98 -10.26
CA THR A 14 -1.50 14.04 -10.76
C THR A 14 -1.65 12.88 -9.79
N PHE A 15 -2.91 12.52 -9.50
CA PHE A 15 -3.22 11.40 -8.62
C PHE A 15 -3.21 10.10 -9.44
N PRO A 16 -2.71 8.98 -8.89
CA PRO A 16 -2.92 7.68 -9.51
C PRO A 16 -4.43 7.40 -9.67
N ASP A 17 -4.83 6.74 -10.75
CA ASP A 17 -6.25 6.48 -11.05
C ASP A 17 -7.01 5.87 -9.86
N TRP A 18 -6.41 4.85 -9.23
CA TRP A 18 -7.00 4.18 -8.06
C TRP A 18 -7.20 5.10 -6.84
N VAL A 19 -6.40 6.16 -6.71
CA VAL A 19 -6.59 7.19 -5.68
C VAL A 19 -7.66 8.17 -6.14
N ALA A 20 -7.61 8.63 -7.38
CA ALA A 20 -8.56 9.61 -7.93
C ALA A 20 -10.01 9.08 -7.90
N GLU A 21 -10.23 7.82 -8.23
CA GLU A 21 -11.55 7.17 -8.21
C GLU A 21 -12.12 7.02 -6.79
N ASN A 22 -11.25 6.97 -5.77
CA ASN A 22 -11.62 6.71 -4.38
C ASN A 22 -11.37 7.93 -3.47
N THR A 23 -11.26 9.12 -4.06
CA THR A 23 -11.07 10.35 -3.31
C THR A 23 -11.88 11.50 -3.90
N SER A 24 -12.16 12.49 -3.06
CA SER A 24 -12.79 13.73 -3.48
C SER A 24 -11.99 14.95 -3.02
N LYS A 25 -11.99 15.99 -3.86
CA LYS A 25 -11.49 17.32 -3.53
C LYS A 25 -12.68 18.22 -3.23
N ARG A 26 -12.66 18.90 -2.08
CA ARG A 26 -13.69 19.87 -1.71
C ARG A 26 -13.16 21.29 -1.87
N ALA A 27 -14.00 22.19 -2.37
CA ALA A 27 -13.62 23.60 -2.49
C ALA A 27 -13.29 24.18 -1.11
N GLY A 28 -12.18 24.94 -1.02
CA GLY A 28 -11.72 25.54 0.24
C GLY A 28 -11.04 24.58 1.23
N SER A 29 -10.93 23.28 0.92
CA SER A 29 -10.25 22.29 1.77
C SER A 29 -8.84 21.99 1.28
N ASN A 30 -7.88 21.99 2.20
CA ASN A 30 -6.52 21.52 1.95
C ASN A 30 -6.36 20.00 2.16
N HIS A 31 -7.44 19.30 2.52
CA HIS A 31 -7.47 17.86 2.71
C HIS A 31 -7.97 17.14 1.47
N LEU A 32 -7.38 15.96 1.21
CA LEU A 32 -7.89 14.97 0.28
C LEU A 32 -8.89 14.08 1.04
N TRP A 33 -10.13 14.03 0.60
CA TRP A 33 -11.16 13.23 1.27
C TRP A 33 -11.13 11.82 0.70
N VAL A 34 -10.68 10.85 1.49
CA VAL A 34 -10.52 9.44 1.09
C VAL A 34 -11.75 8.65 1.48
N HIS A 35 -12.34 7.93 0.53
CA HIS A 35 -13.50 7.06 0.75
C HIS A 35 -13.01 5.73 1.36
N THR A 36 -12.85 5.70 2.68
CA THR A 36 -12.42 4.50 3.42
C THR A 36 -13.60 3.58 3.71
N GLN A 37 -13.33 2.36 4.17
CA GLN A 37 -14.37 1.42 4.60
C GLN A 37 -15.21 1.94 5.78
N TYR A 38 -14.63 2.83 6.60
CA TYR A 38 -15.28 3.40 7.77
C TYR A 38 -16.00 4.73 7.46
N GLY A 39 -16.04 5.12 6.18
CA GLY A 39 -16.56 6.40 5.72
C GLY A 39 -15.45 7.31 5.20
N GLU A 40 -15.80 8.58 4.98
CA GLU A 40 -14.84 9.55 4.44
C GLU A 40 -13.90 10.09 5.52
N ALA A 41 -12.60 10.01 5.25
CA ALA A 41 -11.57 10.53 6.14
C ALA A 41 -10.65 11.54 5.43
N PRO A 42 -10.26 12.65 6.08
CA PRO A 42 -9.39 13.65 5.47
C PRO A 42 -7.91 13.25 5.59
N ALA A 43 -7.22 13.15 4.46
CA ALA A 43 -5.77 12.99 4.38
C ALA A 43 -5.07 14.36 4.23
N ARG A 44 -3.98 14.55 4.98
CA ARG A 44 -3.11 15.73 4.93
C ARG A 44 -1.93 15.52 4.00
N GLU A 45 -1.41 16.60 3.44
CA GLU A 45 -0.17 16.55 2.67
C GLU A 45 0.93 15.88 3.51
N GLY A 46 1.56 14.87 2.93
CA GLY A 46 2.58 14.05 3.57
C GLY A 46 2.08 12.71 4.14
N GLU A 47 0.78 12.51 4.30
CA GLU A 47 0.20 11.22 4.71
C GLU A 47 0.16 10.22 3.57
N TRP A 48 0.09 8.94 3.92
CA TRP A 48 0.08 7.83 3.00
C TRP A 48 -1.33 7.28 2.86
N VAL A 49 -1.79 7.17 1.63
CA VAL A 49 -3.00 6.44 1.27
C VAL A 49 -2.58 5.05 0.82
N SER A 50 -3.19 4.01 1.37
CA SER A 50 -2.93 2.64 0.98
C SER A 50 -4.21 1.95 0.52
N ILE A 51 -4.08 0.94 -0.34
CA ILE A 51 -5.19 0.09 -0.75
C ILE A 51 -4.89 -1.35 -0.37
N ASN A 52 -5.87 -2.00 0.25
CA ASN A 52 -5.78 -3.40 0.62
C ASN A 52 -6.24 -4.34 -0.50
N LEU A 53 -6.08 -5.65 -0.31
CA LEU A 53 -6.50 -6.67 -1.28
C LEU A 53 -8.00 -6.66 -1.63
N ARG A 54 -8.83 -6.08 -0.77
CA ARG A 54 -10.29 -5.97 -0.96
C ARG A 54 -10.68 -4.66 -1.65
N GLY A 55 -9.71 -3.83 -2.01
CA GLY A 55 -9.93 -2.54 -2.64
C GLY A 55 -10.30 -1.41 -1.66
N HIS A 56 -10.27 -1.64 -0.34
CA HIS A 56 -10.53 -0.57 0.62
C HIS A 56 -9.29 0.28 0.85
N LEU A 57 -9.50 1.59 0.98
CA LEU A 57 -8.46 2.56 1.26
C LEU A 57 -8.33 2.85 2.75
N ASP A 58 -7.10 3.06 3.20
CA ASP A 58 -6.75 3.52 4.55
C ASP A 58 -5.72 4.66 4.49
N ILE A 59 -5.72 5.51 5.53
CA ILE A 59 -4.78 6.63 5.68
C ILE A 59 -3.78 6.31 6.80
N HIS A 60 -2.51 6.59 6.55
CA HIS A 60 -1.42 6.34 7.49
C HIS A 60 -0.48 7.53 7.58
N SER A 61 -0.08 7.91 8.79
CA SER A 61 0.92 8.99 8.97
C SER A 61 2.36 8.54 8.62
N LYS A 62 2.60 7.24 8.53
CA LYS A 62 3.89 6.65 8.11
C LYS A 62 3.68 5.76 6.90
N LYS A 63 4.75 5.55 6.12
CA LYS A 63 4.71 4.63 4.98
C LYS A 63 4.32 3.24 5.49
N PRO A 64 3.19 2.68 5.04
CA PRO A 64 2.78 1.40 5.54
C PRO A 64 3.62 0.29 4.89
N GLU A 65 3.96 -0.73 5.68
CA GLU A 65 4.74 -1.87 5.17
C GLU A 65 3.87 -2.69 4.20
N GLY A 66 4.38 -2.86 2.98
CA GLY A 66 3.72 -3.64 1.94
C GLY A 66 4.13 -5.11 1.98
N TRP A 67 3.29 -5.95 1.38
CA TRP A 67 3.50 -7.40 1.23
C TRP A 67 4.77 -7.81 0.46
N ALA A 68 5.43 -6.89 -0.25
CA ALA A 68 6.65 -7.17 -1.00
C ALA A 68 7.77 -7.75 -0.11
N LYS A 69 7.88 -7.30 1.14
CA LYS A 69 8.86 -7.82 2.11
C LYS A 69 8.57 -9.28 2.48
N GLU A 70 7.30 -9.62 2.64
CA GLU A 70 6.83 -10.97 2.95
C GLU A 70 7.05 -11.92 1.75
N MET A 71 6.77 -11.47 0.53
CA MET A 71 7.05 -12.25 -0.68
C MET A 71 8.54 -12.57 -0.84
N MET A 72 9.42 -11.58 -0.63
CA MET A 72 10.87 -11.81 -0.75
C MET A 72 11.37 -12.79 0.30
N ALA A 73 10.89 -12.70 1.53
CA ALA A 73 11.22 -13.65 2.58
C ALA A 73 10.72 -15.07 2.25
N GLY A 74 9.50 -15.19 1.74
CA GLY A 74 8.93 -16.47 1.31
C GLY A 74 9.72 -17.10 0.15
N ALA A 75 10.07 -16.31 -0.87
CA ALA A 75 10.88 -16.78 -1.99
C ALA A 75 12.27 -17.24 -1.54
N ALA A 76 12.94 -16.45 -0.69
CA ALA A 76 14.26 -16.82 -0.15
C ALA A 76 14.20 -18.13 0.65
N PHE A 77 13.14 -18.34 1.44
CA PHE A 77 12.94 -19.57 2.20
C PHE A 77 12.74 -20.79 1.29
N VAL A 78 11.94 -20.67 0.22
CA VAL A 78 11.73 -21.77 -0.74
C VAL A 78 13.04 -22.14 -1.45
N VAL A 79 13.84 -21.15 -1.86
CA VAL A 79 15.15 -21.40 -2.47
C VAL A 79 16.10 -22.10 -1.50
N LEU A 80 16.13 -21.66 -0.24
CA LEU A 80 16.94 -22.28 0.80
C LEU A 80 16.53 -23.74 1.03
N MET A 81 15.23 -24.01 1.14
CA MET A 81 14.70 -25.36 1.30
C MET A 81 15.02 -26.26 0.11
N ALA A 82 14.90 -25.74 -1.11
CA ALA A 82 15.26 -26.48 -2.32
C ALA A 82 16.76 -26.84 -2.32
N ALA A 83 17.64 -25.91 -1.93
CA ALA A 83 19.07 -26.17 -1.83
C ALA A 83 19.38 -27.26 -0.78
N VAL A 84 18.76 -27.18 0.40
CA VAL A 84 18.91 -28.21 1.45
C VAL A 84 18.44 -29.57 0.95
N PHE A 85 17.32 -29.62 0.24
CA PHE A 85 16.76 -30.86 -0.29
C PHE A 85 17.66 -31.50 -1.36
N VAL A 86 18.25 -30.68 -2.24
CA VAL A 86 19.23 -31.16 -3.23
C VAL A 86 20.48 -31.71 -2.55
N ILE A 87 20.99 -31.03 -1.52
CA ILE A 87 22.15 -31.53 -0.76
C ILE A 87 21.80 -32.87 -0.09
N PHE A 88 20.61 -32.98 0.51
CA PHE A 88 20.17 -34.21 1.16
C PHE A 88 20.01 -35.38 0.17
N LEU A 89 19.54 -35.13 -1.05
CA LEU A 89 19.45 -36.15 -2.11
C LEU A 89 20.81 -36.52 -2.72
N ALA A 90 21.80 -35.63 -2.62
CA ALA A 90 23.14 -35.83 -3.16
C ALA A 90 24.10 -36.53 -2.17
N MET A 91 23.70 -36.67 -0.90
CA MET A 91 24.38 -37.47 0.13
C MET A 91 23.87 -38.91 0.13
#